data_AF-A0A8I6YMX1-F1
#
_entry.id   AF-A0A8I6YMX1-F1
#
_cell.length_a   1.000
_cell.length_b   1.000
_cell.length_c   1.000
_cell.angle_alpha   90.00
_cell.angle_beta   90.00
_cell.angle_gamma   90.00
#
_symmetry.space_group_name_H-M   'P 1'
#
loop_
_entity.id
_entity.type
_entity.pdbx_description
1 polymer ?
#
loop_
_entity_poly.entity_id
_entity_poly.type
_entity_poly.pdbx_seq_one_letter_code
_entity_poly.pdbx_strand_id
1 'polypeptide(L)'
;MVTTNLECVQTMVALTEGLGVPRGSRMFRHALSALAFLDEKKIAAKVDYLKKTLGWSDDEVSIALPKAPFLLCKSNESLQHRSEFLISEVGLEPAYIAHRPVMLCYSLEGRMRPRHYVVKFLKENGMLKRDPSYYTVFKETEKYFVEKFICPHKEAAPHLAEDYAAACGGEVPARFRFT
;
A
#
# COMPACT_ATOMS: atom_id res chain seq x y z
N MET A 1 14.81 -28.92 7.14
CA MET A 1 13.94 -29.69 8.05
C MET A 1 13.35 -28.70 9.05
N VAL A 2 12.14 -28.20 8.79
CA VAL A 2 11.49 -27.21 9.67
C VAL A 2 10.79 -27.99 10.78
N THR A 3 11.44 -28.08 11.94
CA THR A 3 10.80 -28.57 13.17
C THR A 3 9.87 -27.48 13.70
N THR A 4 8.69 -27.36 13.11
CA THR A 4 7.60 -26.59 13.73
C THR A 4 6.85 -27.54 14.66
N ASN A 5 6.96 -27.29 15.97
CA ASN A 5 6.19 -27.98 17.00
C ASN A 5 4.67 -27.83 16.67
N LEU A 6 3.89 -28.90 16.82
CA LEU A 6 2.43 -28.91 16.61
C LEU A 6 1.74 -27.78 17.38
N GLU A 7 2.20 -27.49 18.60
CA GLU A 7 1.70 -26.39 19.44
C GLU A 7 1.93 -25.02 18.78
N CYS A 8 3.10 -24.83 18.15
CA CYS A 8 3.41 -23.59 17.42
C CYS A 8 2.45 -23.40 16.24
N VAL A 9 2.14 -24.47 15.51
CA VAL A 9 1.17 -24.43 14.41
C VAL A 9 -0.24 -24.10 14.90
N GLN A 10 -0.66 -24.69 16.02
CA GLN A 10 -1.98 -24.40 16.62
C GLN A 10 -2.08 -22.95 17.08
N THR A 11 -1.05 -22.42 17.72
CA THR A 11 -1.01 -21.00 18.12
C THR A 11 -1.08 -20.08 16.91
N MET A 12 -0.32 -20.34 15.84
CA MET A 12 -0.38 -19.53 14.62
C MET A 12 -1.77 -19.54 13.97
N VAL A 13 -2.44 -20.70 13.98
CA VAL A 13 -3.81 -20.84 13.50
C VAL A 13 -4.77 -20.01 14.35
N ALA A 14 -4.69 -20.11 15.68
CA ALA A 14 -5.54 -19.34 16.59
C ALA A 14 -5.32 -17.82 16.44
N LEU A 15 -4.06 -17.37 16.30
CA LEU A 15 -3.74 -15.96 16.06
C LEU A 15 -4.27 -15.46 14.71
N THR A 16 -4.16 -16.30 13.67
CA THR A 16 -4.68 -15.96 12.34
C THR A 16 -6.20 -15.77 12.37
N GLU A 17 -6.90 -16.63 13.09
CA GLU A 17 -8.35 -16.51 13.29
C GLU A 17 -8.72 -15.31 14.15
N GLY A 18 -7.95 -15.04 15.22
CA GLY A 18 -8.11 -13.86 16.07
C GLY A 18 -7.91 -12.54 15.33
N LEU A 19 -7.10 -12.53 14.26
CA LEU A 19 -6.97 -11.41 13.33
C LEU A 19 -8.11 -11.30 12.32
N GLY A 20 -9.11 -12.18 12.38
CA GLY A 20 -10.28 -12.17 11.50
C GLY A 20 -10.06 -12.78 10.11
N VAL A 21 -8.97 -13.54 9.89
CA VAL A 21 -8.71 -14.20 8.60
C VAL A 21 -9.39 -15.58 8.56
N PRO A 22 -10.37 -15.82 7.67
CA PRO A 22 -11.06 -17.11 7.63
C PRO A 22 -10.16 -18.26 7.15
N ARG A 23 -10.23 -19.44 7.80
CA ARG A 23 -9.45 -20.66 7.44
C ARG A 23 -9.57 -21.05 5.96
N GLY A 24 -10.77 -20.94 5.40
CA GLY A 24 -11.03 -21.28 4.00
C GLY A 24 -10.55 -20.24 2.98
N SER A 25 -10.03 -19.10 3.43
CA SER A 25 -9.62 -18.02 2.53
C SER A 25 -8.22 -18.27 1.95
N ARG A 26 -8.01 -17.83 0.70
CA ARG A 26 -6.65 -17.81 0.11
C ARG A 26 -5.67 -16.94 0.90
N MET A 27 -6.17 -16.03 1.73
CA MET A 27 -5.35 -15.17 2.59
C MET A 27 -4.82 -15.91 3.81
N PHE A 28 -5.44 -17.02 4.23
CA PHE A 28 -5.06 -17.75 5.43
C PHE A 28 -3.59 -18.21 5.41
N ARG A 29 -3.14 -18.79 4.28
CA ARG A 29 -1.71 -19.16 4.11
C ARG A 29 -0.75 -17.97 4.20
N HIS A 30 -1.19 -16.80 3.74
CA HIS A 30 -0.39 -15.58 3.77
C HIS A 30 -0.32 -15.03 5.19
N ALA A 31 -1.43 -15.07 5.92
CA ALA A 31 -1.47 -14.72 7.32
C ALA A 31 -0.61 -15.65 8.18
N LEU A 32 -0.72 -16.97 8.00
CA LEU A 32 0.17 -17.94 8.66
C LEU A 32 1.65 -17.61 8.41
N SER A 33 2.01 -17.32 7.16
CA SER A 33 3.39 -16.95 6.82
C SER A 33 3.83 -15.63 7.47
N ALA A 34 2.93 -14.65 7.59
CA ALA A 34 3.22 -13.36 8.22
C ALA A 34 3.41 -13.50 9.74
N LEU A 35 2.66 -14.41 10.36
CA LEU A 35 2.68 -14.65 11.81
C LEU A 35 3.73 -15.66 12.26
N ALA A 36 4.38 -16.37 11.33
CA ALA A 36 5.30 -17.47 11.63
C ALA A 36 6.42 -17.13 12.62
N PHE A 37 6.78 -15.86 12.75
CA PHE A 37 7.86 -15.37 13.61
C PHE A 37 7.40 -14.31 14.62
N LEU A 38 6.09 -14.13 14.77
CA LEU A 38 5.50 -13.13 15.66
C LEU A 38 4.84 -13.82 16.86
N ASP A 39 5.11 -13.29 18.04
CA ASP A 39 4.35 -13.60 19.25
C ASP A 39 3.22 -12.58 19.45
N GLU A 40 2.29 -12.89 20.34
CA GLU A 40 1.13 -12.03 20.66
C GLU A 40 1.52 -10.60 21.03
N LYS A 41 2.60 -10.43 21.79
CA LYS A 41 3.07 -9.10 22.22
C LYS A 41 3.55 -8.28 21.05
N LYS A 42 4.30 -8.88 20.12
CA LYS A 42 4.75 -8.22 18.88
C LYS A 42 3.57 -7.87 17.98
N ILE A 43 2.58 -8.74 17.87
CA ILE A 43 1.36 -8.47 17.09
C ILE A 43 0.63 -7.28 17.71
N ALA A 44 0.33 -7.30 19.01
CA ALA A 44 -0.37 -6.21 19.70
C ALA A 44 0.38 -4.88 19.55
N ALA A 45 1.69 -4.86 19.80
CA ALA A 45 2.51 -3.66 19.65
C ALA A 45 2.51 -3.11 18.20
N LYS A 46 2.49 -4.01 17.21
CA LYS A 46 2.42 -3.64 15.80
C LYS A 46 1.03 -3.11 15.42
N VAL A 47 -0.04 -3.70 15.94
CA VAL A 47 -1.41 -3.21 15.76
C VAL A 47 -1.55 -1.81 16.33
N ASP A 48 -1.08 -1.57 17.57
CA ASP A 48 -1.11 -0.25 18.19
C ASP A 48 -0.31 0.78 17.39
N TYR A 49 0.82 0.36 16.83
CA TYR A 49 1.61 1.21 15.94
C TYR A 49 0.84 1.57 14.67
N LEU A 50 0.21 0.59 14.00
CA LEU A 50 -0.63 0.85 12.82
C LEU A 50 -1.78 1.81 13.13
N LYS A 51 -2.47 1.64 14.25
CA LYS A 51 -3.53 2.55 14.71
C LYS A 51 -3.03 3.99 14.81
N LYS A 52 -1.90 4.20 15.49
CA LYS A 52 -1.31 5.54 15.69
C LYS A 52 -0.83 6.15 14.38
N THR A 53 -0.09 5.40 13.57
CA THR A 53 0.56 5.90 12.35
C THR A 53 -0.45 6.16 11.23
N LEU A 54 -1.50 5.35 11.10
CA LEU A 54 -2.49 5.50 10.03
C LEU A 54 -3.76 6.22 10.50
N GLY A 55 -3.87 6.54 11.79
CA GLY A 55 -5.09 7.13 12.37
C GLY A 55 -6.26 6.14 12.41
N TRP A 56 -6.00 4.84 12.46
CA TRP A 56 -7.03 3.80 12.46
C TRP A 56 -7.62 3.55 13.84
N SER A 57 -8.95 3.43 13.87
CA SER A 57 -9.76 2.83 14.93
C SER A 57 -9.61 1.30 14.97
N ASP A 58 -10.13 0.67 16.03
CA ASP A 58 -10.19 -0.79 16.13
C ASP A 58 -11.02 -1.41 15.00
N ASP A 59 -12.11 -0.77 14.60
CA ASP A 59 -12.94 -1.21 13.48
C ASP A 59 -12.16 -1.18 12.16
N GLU A 60 -11.42 -0.11 11.89
CA GLU A 60 -10.59 0.01 10.68
C GLU A 60 -9.47 -1.03 10.64
N VAL A 61 -8.82 -1.30 11.78
CA VAL A 61 -7.84 -2.38 11.90
C VAL A 61 -8.48 -3.74 11.60
N SER A 62 -9.68 -4.00 12.14
CA SER A 62 -10.42 -5.24 11.92
C SER A 62 -10.81 -5.45 10.46
N ILE A 63 -10.96 -4.38 9.69
CA ILE A 63 -11.19 -4.42 8.24
C ILE A 63 -9.89 -4.64 7.48
N ALA A 64 -8.80 -4.00 7.92
CA ALA A 64 -7.55 -3.93 7.18
C ALA A 64 -6.70 -5.20 7.31
N LEU A 65 -6.46 -5.68 8.52
CA LEU A 65 -5.54 -6.79 8.78
C LEU A 65 -5.96 -8.11 8.12
N PRO A 66 -7.25 -8.49 8.08
CA PRO A 66 -7.65 -9.69 7.34
C PRO A 66 -7.33 -9.64 5.86
N LYS A 67 -7.22 -8.44 5.27
CA LYS A 67 -6.95 -8.23 3.84
C LYS A 67 -5.46 -8.06 3.54
N ALA A 68 -4.66 -7.65 4.52
CA ALA A 68 -3.23 -7.39 4.36
C ALA A 68 -2.43 -7.75 5.63
N PRO A 69 -2.37 -9.04 6.01
CA PRO A 69 -1.66 -9.47 7.22
C PRO A 69 -0.15 -9.16 7.17
N PHE A 70 0.42 -9.02 5.96
CA PHE A 70 1.82 -8.64 5.76
C PHE A 70 2.20 -7.25 6.30
N LEU A 71 1.23 -6.39 6.63
CA LEU A 71 1.52 -5.14 7.33
C LEU A 71 2.18 -5.38 8.68
N LEU A 72 1.90 -6.52 9.32
CA LEU A 72 2.52 -6.88 10.59
C LEU A 72 4.03 -7.09 10.47
N CYS A 73 4.51 -7.48 9.29
CA CYS A 73 5.92 -7.75 9.03
C CYS A 73 6.70 -6.52 8.51
N LYS A 74 6.03 -5.40 8.21
CA LYS A 74 6.72 -4.20 7.72
C LYS A 74 7.46 -3.49 8.85
N SER A 75 8.60 -2.87 8.52
CA SER A 75 9.28 -2.00 9.48
C SER A 75 8.41 -0.79 9.81
N ASN A 76 8.55 -0.26 11.02
CA ASN A 76 7.80 0.91 11.46
C ASN A 76 8.10 2.12 10.57
N GLU A 77 9.37 2.40 10.32
CA GLU A 77 9.83 3.44 9.38
C GLU A 77 9.18 3.32 7.99
N SER A 78 9.13 2.10 7.43
CA SER A 78 8.50 1.85 6.13
C SER A 78 7.01 2.17 6.11
N LEU A 79 6.30 1.92 7.22
CA LEU A 79 4.88 2.23 7.38
C LEU A 79 4.66 3.73 7.62
N GLN A 80 5.52 4.36 8.42
CA GLN A 80 5.51 5.80 8.69
C GLN A 80 5.57 6.59 7.39
N HIS A 81 6.58 6.36 6.55
CA HIS A 81 6.72 7.08 5.29
C HIS A 81 5.56 6.84 4.31
N ARG A 82 4.97 5.64 4.32
CA ARG A 82 3.77 5.35 3.50
C ARG A 82 2.54 6.07 4.03
N SER A 83 2.38 6.17 5.35
CA SER A 83 1.29 6.90 5.97
C SER A 83 1.37 8.39 5.67
N GLU A 84 2.55 8.99 5.83
CA GLU A 84 2.80 10.41 5.54
C GLU A 84 2.52 10.71 4.07
N PHE A 85 2.99 9.86 3.17
CA PHE A 85 2.69 10.01 1.75
C PHE A 85 1.18 9.90 1.48
N LEU A 86 0.51 8.82 1.90
CA LEU A 86 -0.89 8.59 1.55
C LEU A 86 -1.85 9.59 2.20
N ILE A 87 -1.60 9.99 3.45
CA ILE A 87 -2.49 10.86 4.20
C ILE A 87 -2.11 12.32 3.96
N SER A 88 -0.87 12.70 4.19
CA SER A 88 -0.46 14.12 4.14
C SER A 88 -0.23 14.62 2.72
N GLU A 89 0.40 13.82 1.85
CA GLU A 89 0.75 14.26 0.49
C GLU A 89 -0.37 13.97 -0.53
N VAL A 90 -0.94 12.76 -0.50
CA VAL A 90 -2.03 12.37 -1.41
C VAL A 90 -3.40 12.84 -0.90
N GLY A 91 -3.57 13.04 0.42
CA GLY A 91 -4.83 13.49 1.00
C GLY A 91 -5.88 12.39 1.17
N LEU A 92 -5.47 11.12 1.36
CA LEU A 92 -6.42 10.02 1.55
C LEU A 92 -6.89 9.92 3.00
N GLU A 93 -8.19 9.73 3.15
CA GLU A 93 -8.83 9.42 4.44
C GLU A 93 -8.33 8.09 5.03
N PRO A 94 -8.03 8.02 6.35
CA PRO A 94 -7.66 6.78 7.04
C PRO A 94 -8.59 5.60 6.73
N ALA A 95 -9.91 5.82 6.77
CA ALA A 95 -10.92 4.82 6.50
C ALA A 95 -10.84 4.28 5.07
N TYR A 96 -10.52 5.14 4.09
CA TYR A 96 -10.33 4.72 2.71
C TYR A 96 -9.12 3.78 2.58
N ILE A 97 -8.03 4.05 3.31
CA ILE A 97 -6.83 3.19 3.33
C ILE A 97 -7.14 1.87 4.03
N ALA A 98 -7.88 1.87 5.15
CA ALA A 98 -8.28 0.67 5.90
C ALA A 98 -9.07 -0.32 5.04
N HIS A 99 -9.94 0.18 4.18
CA HIS A 99 -10.71 -0.64 3.25
C HIS A 99 -9.86 -1.24 2.12
N ARG A 100 -8.68 -0.65 1.86
CA ARG A 100 -7.80 -0.93 0.71
C ARG A 100 -6.33 -1.07 1.15
N PRO A 101 -6.03 -1.88 2.19
CA PRO A 101 -4.74 -1.85 2.87
C PRO A 101 -3.61 -2.42 2.02
N VAL A 102 -3.95 -3.17 0.95
CA VAL A 102 -2.98 -3.69 -0.03
C VAL A 102 -2.16 -2.58 -0.69
N MET A 103 -2.66 -1.33 -0.75
CA MET A 103 -1.87 -0.20 -1.28
C MET A 103 -0.57 0.00 -0.50
N LEU A 104 -0.59 -0.21 0.81
CA LEU A 104 0.58 -0.10 1.70
C LEU A 104 1.63 -1.19 1.42
N CYS A 105 1.29 -2.23 0.65
CA CYS A 105 2.23 -3.28 0.26
C CYS A 105 3.09 -2.91 -0.96
N TYR A 106 2.73 -1.86 -1.72
CA TYR A 106 3.50 -1.45 -2.89
C TYR A 106 4.77 -0.67 -2.53
N SER A 107 5.68 -0.57 -3.50
CA SER A 107 6.87 0.26 -3.38
C SER A 107 6.47 1.73 -3.32
N LEU A 108 6.92 2.44 -2.28
CA LEU A 108 6.66 3.86 -2.13
C LEU A 108 7.34 4.63 -3.27
N GLU A 109 8.66 4.47 -3.38
CA GLU A 109 9.51 5.18 -4.35
C GLU A 109 9.37 4.63 -5.77
N GLY A 110 9.31 3.30 -5.95
CA GLY A 110 9.29 2.70 -7.28
C GLY A 110 7.90 2.57 -7.91
N ARG A 111 6.83 2.97 -7.22
CA ARG A 111 5.46 2.84 -7.76
C ARG A 111 4.50 3.92 -7.29
N MET A 112 4.34 4.10 -5.99
CA MET A 112 3.29 4.97 -5.47
C MET A 112 3.56 6.44 -5.80
N ARG A 113 4.75 6.96 -5.46
CA ARG A 113 5.18 8.33 -5.77
C ARG A 113 5.20 8.63 -7.26
N PRO A 114 5.88 7.85 -8.13
CA PRO A 114 5.93 8.13 -9.58
C PRO A 114 4.54 8.21 -10.21
N ARG A 115 3.64 7.30 -9.83
CA ARG A 115 2.28 7.28 -10.36
C ARG A 115 1.42 8.40 -9.81
N HIS A 116 1.62 8.78 -8.55
CA HIS A 116 0.97 9.95 -7.98
C HIS A 116 1.39 11.23 -8.71
N TYR A 117 2.69 11.41 -8.97
CA TYR A 117 3.19 12.58 -9.68
C TYR A 117 2.63 12.69 -11.09
N VAL A 118 2.58 11.59 -11.84
CA VAL A 118 1.92 11.57 -13.17
C VAL A 118 0.46 11.99 -13.06
N VAL A 119 -0.31 11.40 -12.14
CA VAL A 119 -1.73 11.75 -11.98
C VAL A 119 -1.91 13.20 -11.57
N LYS A 120 -1.07 13.71 -10.66
CA LYS A 120 -1.11 15.10 -10.19
C LYS A 120 -0.77 16.08 -11.32
N PHE A 121 0.29 15.82 -12.07
CA PHE A 121 0.64 16.59 -13.27
C PHE A 121 -0.51 16.64 -14.27
N LEU A 122 -1.10 15.48 -14.62
CA LEU A 122 -2.21 15.44 -15.58
C LEU A 122 -3.44 16.18 -15.05
N LYS A 123 -3.71 16.11 -13.74
CA LYS A 123 -4.83 16.81 -13.11
C LYS A 123 -4.64 18.33 -13.18
N GLU A 124 -3.48 18.83 -12.79
CA GLU A 124 -3.17 20.27 -12.78
C GLU A 124 -3.15 20.88 -14.19
N ASN A 125 -2.80 20.08 -15.20
CA ASN A 125 -2.82 20.50 -16.60
C ASN A 125 -4.18 20.25 -17.30
N GLY A 126 -5.23 19.88 -16.57
CA GLY A 126 -6.57 19.66 -17.13
C GLY A 126 -6.66 18.50 -18.13
N MET A 127 -5.70 17.57 -18.09
CA MET A 127 -5.58 16.46 -19.04
C MET A 127 -6.40 15.23 -18.64
N LEU A 128 -7.02 15.22 -17.45
CA LEU A 128 -7.87 14.14 -16.98
C LEU A 128 -9.35 14.47 -17.18
N LYS A 129 -10.08 13.56 -17.83
CA LYS A 129 -11.55 13.65 -17.94
C LYS A 129 -12.28 13.43 -16.61
N ARG A 130 -11.65 12.67 -15.71
CA ARG A 130 -12.17 12.35 -14.36
C ARG A 130 -11.01 12.04 -13.43
N ASP A 131 -11.20 12.32 -12.16
CA ASP A 131 -10.24 11.97 -11.11
C ASP A 131 -10.18 10.45 -10.93
N PRO A 132 -9.00 9.82 -11.07
CA PRO A 132 -8.86 8.39 -10.87
C PRO A 132 -8.81 8.05 -9.38
N SER A 133 -9.36 6.89 -9.03
CA SER A 133 -9.15 6.32 -7.70
C SER A 133 -7.67 5.97 -7.53
N TYR A 134 -7.01 6.52 -6.50
CA TYR A 134 -5.62 6.20 -6.20
C TYR A 134 -5.40 4.71 -5.89
N TYR A 135 -6.44 3.99 -5.46
CA TYR A 135 -6.36 2.54 -5.34
C TYR A 135 -6.12 1.86 -6.68
N THR A 136 -6.88 2.26 -7.71
CA THR A 136 -6.66 1.76 -9.08
C THR A 136 -5.28 2.19 -9.58
N VAL A 137 -4.91 3.45 -9.40
CA VAL A 137 -3.61 3.98 -9.83
C VAL A 137 -2.44 3.14 -9.30
N PHE A 138 -2.47 2.75 -8.02
CA PHE A 138 -1.38 1.97 -7.41
C PHE A 138 -1.49 0.46 -7.65
N LYS A 139 -2.71 -0.07 -7.75
CA LYS A 139 -2.96 -1.51 -7.91
C LYS A 139 -2.60 -2.03 -9.30
N GLU A 140 -2.94 -1.26 -10.33
CA GLU A 140 -2.91 -1.77 -11.70
C GLU A 140 -1.50 -2.04 -12.21
N THR A 141 -1.40 -2.87 -13.24
CA THR A 141 -0.11 -3.25 -13.83
C THR A 141 0.61 -2.06 -14.45
N GLU A 142 1.93 -2.19 -14.64
CA GLU A 142 2.75 -1.19 -15.31
C GLU A 142 2.25 -0.87 -16.71
N LYS A 143 1.98 -1.93 -17.49
CA LYS A 143 1.39 -1.82 -18.82
C LYS A 143 0.10 -1.01 -18.81
N TYR A 144 -0.84 -1.38 -17.93
CA TYR A 144 -2.11 -0.66 -17.83
C TYR A 144 -1.90 0.81 -17.45
N PHE A 145 -1.01 1.09 -16.49
CA PHE A 145 -0.74 2.46 -16.06
C PHE A 145 -0.21 3.32 -17.22
N VAL A 146 0.79 2.82 -17.95
CA VAL A 146 1.39 3.52 -19.10
C VAL A 146 0.36 3.73 -20.21
N GLU A 147 -0.38 2.69 -20.59
CA GLU A 147 -1.42 2.77 -21.64
C GLU A 147 -2.53 3.75 -21.27
N LYS A 148 -2.87 3.85 -19.99
CA LYS A 148 -4.00 4.65 -19.52
C LYS A 148 -3.65 6.10 -19.22
N PHE A 149 -2.47 6.36 -18.63
CA PHE A 149 -2.10 7.67 -18.08
C PHE A 149 -0.93 8.33 -18.80
N ILE A 150 -0.16 7.62 -19.65
CA ILE A 150 1.01 8.21 -20.32
C ILE A 150 0.78 8.27 -21.83
N CYS A 151 0.47 7.13 -22.46
CA CYS A 151 0.29 7.05 -23.91
C CYS A 151 -0.71 8.05 -24.51
N PRO A 152 -1.87 8.34 -23.88
CA PRO A 152 -2.83 9.30 -24.43
C PRO A 152 -2.34 10.75 -24.47
N HIS A 153 -1.25 11.07 -23.75
CA HIS A 153 -0.76 12.43 -23.57
C HIS A 153 0.61 12.67 -24.23
N LYS A 154 1.08 11.75 -25.09
CA LYS A 154 2.40 11.86 -25.73
C LYS A 154 2.61 13.15 -26.53
N GLU A 155 1.57 13.67 -27.19
CA GLU A 155 1.66 14.92 -27.95
C GLU A 155 1.61 16.15 -27.04
N ALA A 156 0.69 16.15 -26.07
CA ALA A 156 0.48 17.28 -25.16
C ALA A 156 1.54 17.38 -24.04
N ALA A 157 2.17 16.27 -23.68
CA ALA A 157 3.17 16.14 -22.63
C ALA A 157 4.30 15.18 -23.06
N PRO A 158 5.15 15.59 -24.03
CA PRO A 158 6.14 14.70 -24.65
C PRO A 158 7.16 14.12 -23.68
N HIS A 159 7.48 14.82 -22.59
CA HIS A 159 8.45 14.38 -21.59
C HIS A 159 7.84 13.53 -20.47
N LEU A 160 6.51 13.33 -20.43
CA LEU A 160 5.84 12.65 -19.32
C LEU A 160 6.35 11.21 -19.11
N ALA A 161 6.66 10.50 -20.21
CA ALA A 161 7.18 9.15 -20.14
C ALA A 161 8.61 9.10 -19.57
N GLU A 162 9.45 10.06 -19.95
CA GLU A 162 10.83 10.20 -19.46
C GLU A 162 10.83 10.58 -17.97
N ASP A 163 10.02 11.57 -17.61
CA ASP A 163 9.85 12.03 -16.23
C ASP A 163 9.34 10.89 -15.33
N TYR A 164 8.37 10.11 -15.81
CA TYR A 164 7.89 8.93 -15.08
C TYR A 164 8.96 7.84 -14.92
N ALA A 165 9.74 7.56 -15.95
CA ALA A 165 10.82 6.58 -15.88
C ALA A 165 11.92 7.01 -14.89
N ALA A 166 12.32 8.29 -14.92
CA ALA A 166 13.26 8.87 -13.96
C ALA A 166 12.70 8.79 -12.53
N ALA A 167 11.41 9.09 -12.35
CA ALA A 167 10.73 8.96 -11.06
C ALA A 167 10.73 7.52 -10.53
N CYS A 168 10.50 6.52 -11.40
CA CYS A 168 10.62 5.12 -10.99
C CYS A 168 12.05 4.74 -10.57
N GLY A 169 13.07 5.46 -11.05
CA GLY A 169 14.47 5.36 -10.64
C GLY A 169 14.81 6.10 -9.34
N GLY A 170 13.87 6.84 -8.75
CA GLY A 170 14.06 7.60 -7.51
C GLY A 170 14.41 9.08 -7.70
N GLU A 171 14.43 9.57 -8.94
CA GLU A 171 14.62 11.00 -9.22
C GLU A 171 13.30 11.76 -9.12
N VAL A 172 13.33 13.06 -8.80
CA VAL A 172 12.11 13.90 -8.86
C VAL A 172 12.30 14.92 -9.99
N PRO A 173 11.79 14.62 -11.19
CA PRO A 173 11.81 15.54 -12.33
C PRO A 173 11.24 16.92 -11.97
N ALA A 174 11.78 17.96 -12.59
CA ALA A 174 11.35 19.34 -12.32
C ALA A 174 9.84 19.54 -12.54
N ARG A 175 9.25 18.85 -13.52
CA ARG A 175 7.81 18.92 -13.84
C ARG A 175 6.90 18.24 -12.81
N PHE A 176 7.47 17.47 -11.88
CA PHE A 176 6.76 16.86 -10.75
C PHE A 176 6.96 17.64 -9.44
N ARG A 177 7.54 18.84 -9.50
CA ARG A 177 7.64 19.75 -8.35
C ARG A 177 6.42 20.67 -8.37
N PHE A 178 5.42 20.27 -7.61
CA PHE A 178 4.18 21.00 -7.45
C PHE A 178 4.33 22.03 -6.32
N THR A 179 3.92 23.27 -6.57
CA THR A 179 3.93 24.38 -5.59
C THR A 179 2.70 24.40 -4.72
#